data_AF-A0A2A4XGL2-F1
#
_entry.id   AF-A0A2A4XGL2-F1
#
_cell.length_a   1.000
_cell.length_b   1.000
_cell.length_c   1.000
_cell.angle_alpha   90.00
_cell.angle_beta   90.00
_cell.angle_gamma   90.00
#
_symmetry.space_group_name_H-M   'P 1'
#
loop_
_entity.id
_entity.type
_entity.pdbx_description
1 polymer ?
#
loop_
_entity_poly.entity_id
_entity_poly.type
_entity_poly.pdbx_seq_one_letter_code
_entity_poly.pdbx_strand_id
1 'polypeptide(L)'
;MTNSVARVYTDFSGLKELSAQARTEPNAAAKEVAQQFESIFIELMMKSMRSATPKDSLFNSDQMEAYQDISDKQLAVDMAASGGLGLAEIIQRQIANTPGFSSTDVAL
;
A
#
# COMPACT_ATOMS: atom_id res chain seq x y z
N MET A 1 7.09 -5.23 22.62
CA MET A 1 7.68 -4.62 21.42
C MET A 1 6.94 -5.22 20.23
N THR A 2 5.93 -4.54 19.71
CA THR A 2 5.08 -5.01 18.61
C THR A 2 5.80 -4.77 17.29
N ASN A 3 6.27 -5.83 16.66
CA ASN A 3 7.01 -5.78 15.41
C ASN A 3 6.00 -5.74 14.24
N SER A 4 5.69 -4.54 13.76
CA SER A 4 4.75 -4.27 12.65
C SER A 4 5.39 -4.46 11.28
N VAL A 5 6.06 -5.59 11.06
CA VAL A 5 6.65 -5.93 9.75
C VAL A 5 5.62 -6.60 8.87
N ALA A 6 5.30 -5.95 7.74
CA ALA A 6 4.73 -6.54 6.52
C ALA A 6 3.24 -6.98 6.50
N ARG A 7 2.31 -6.17 7.02
CA ARG A 7 0.89 -6.25 6.58
C ARG A 7 0.72 -5.51 5.24
N VAL A 8 1.04 -6.11 4.08
CA VAL A 8 0.55 -5.47 2.83
C VAL A 8 0.18 -6.41 1.67
N TYR A 9 0.84 -7.54 1.38
CA TYR A 9 0.45 -8.33 0.17
C TYR A 9 0.38 -9.85 0.33
N THR A 10 1.03 -10.42 1.33
CA THR A 10 1.12 -11.88 1.51
C THR A 10 0.30 -12.40 2.70
N ASP A 11 -0.27 -11.51 3.50
CA ASP A 11 -1.06 -11.91 4.67
C ASP A 11 -2.55 -12.02 4.33
N PHE A 12 -2.99 -13.26 4.12
CA PHE A 12 -4.39 -13.59 3.94
C PHE A 12 -5.24 -13.24 5.20
N SER A 13 -4.59 -13.17 6.37
CA SER A 13 -5.22 -12.77 7.63
C SER A 13 -5.58 -11.28 7.62
N GLY A 14 -4.66 -10.43 7.14
CA GLY A 14 -4.89 -9.00 6.97
C GLY A 14 -6.07 -8.67 6.06
N LEU A 15 -6.25 -9.43 4.97
CA LEU A 15 -7.42 -9.27 4.08
C LEU A 15 -8.74 -9.63 4.78
N LYS A 16 -8.74 -10.66 5.63
CA LYS A 16 -9.92 -11.07 6.40
C LYS A 16 -10.28 -10.03 7.47
N GLU A 17 -9.28 -9.49 8.16
CA GLU A 17 -9.47 -8.39 9.12
C GLU A 17 -10.02 -7.14 8.44
N LEU A 18 -9.43 -6.74 7.31
CA LEU A 18 -9.89 -5.61 6.53
C LEU A 18 -11.33 -5.81 6.02
N SER A 19 -11.68 -7.01 5.57
CA SER A 19 -13.05 -7.36 5.16
C SER A 19 -14.03 -7.27 6.31
N ALA A 20 -13.66 -7.73 7.51
CA ALA A 20 -14.50 -7.60 8.70
C ALA A 20 -14.66 -6.12 9.10
N GLN A 21 -13.58 -5.35 9.09
CA GLN A 21 -13.58 -3.92 9.40
C GLN A 21 -14.40 -3.11 8.40
N ALA A 22 -14.40 -3.46 7.11
CA ALA A 22 -15.23 -2.78 6.12
C ALA A 22 -16.74 -2.86 6.43
N ARG A 23 -17.19 -3.89 7.16
CA ARG A 23 -18.60 -4.04 7.57
C ARG A 23 -18.99 -3.15 8.74
N THR A 24 -18.04 -2.89 9.65
CA THR A 24 -18.29 -2.12 10.88
C THR A 24 -17.86 -0.66 10.75
N GLU A 25 -16.76 -0.42 10.04
CA GLU A 25 -16.08 0.87 9.89
C GLU A 25 -15.61 1.08 8.43
N PRO A 26 -16.55 1.25 7.47
CA PRO A 26 -16.22 1.33 6.05
C PRO A 26 -15.24 2.47 5.71
N ASN A 27 -15.33 3.60 6.41
CA ASN A 27 -14.42 4.74 6.22
C ASN A 27 -12.99 4.45 6.69
N ALA A 28 -12.83 3.71 7.79
CA ALA A 28 -11.52 3.34 8.31
C ALA A 28 -10.86 2.29 7.40
N ALA A 29 -11.63 1.29 6.97
CA ALA A 29 -11.17 0.30 6.01
C ALA A 29 -10.80 0.93 4.65
N ALA A 30 -11.60 1.88 4.15
CA ALA A 30 -11.28 2.61 2.91
C ALA A 30 -9.99 3.43 3.02
N LYS A 31 -9.74 4.05 4.19
CA LYS A 31 -8.48 4.76 4.46
C LYS A 31 -7.29 3.79 4.46
N GLU A 32 -7.41 2.65 5.12
CA GLU A 32 -6.35 1.64 5.17
C GLU A 32 -6.02 1.09 3.78
N VAL A 33 -7.03 0.76 2.97
CA VAL A 33 -6.84 0.35 1.57
C VAL A 33 -6.16 1.45 0.75
N ALA A 34 -6.57 2.70 0.93
CA ALA A 34 -6.00 3.83 0.21
C ALA A 34 -4.51 4.05 0.56
N GLN A 35 -4.14 3.91 1.83
CA GLN A 35 -2.74 3.96 2.27
C GLN A 35 -1.92 2.80 1.69
N GLN A 36 -2.47 1.58 1.68
CA GLN A 36 -1.79 0.44 1.05
C GLN A 36 -1.59 0.68 -0.45
N PHE A 37 -2.59 1.20 -1.15
CA PHE A 37 -2.44 1.53 -2.57
C PHE A 37 -1.39 2.61 -2.82
N GLU A 38 -1.36 3.65 -1.99
CA GLU A 38 -0.32 4.69 -2.07
C GLU A 38 1.09 4.10 -1.89
N SER A 39 1.28 3.10 -1.02
CA SER A 39 2.57 2.42 -0.89
C SER A 39 3.00 1.71 -2.18
N ILE A 40 2.10 1.05 -2.91
CA ILE A 40 2.41 0.46 -4.24
C ILE A 40 2.87 1.54 -5.21
N PHE A 41 2.16 2.67 -5.21
CA PHE A 41 2.47 3.76 -6.13
C PHE A 41 3.85 4.36 -5.85
N ILE A 42 4.18 4.57 -4.57
CA ILE A 42 5.51 5.03 -4.15
C ILE A 42 6.59 4.01 -4.54
N GLU A 43 6.36 2.71 -4.32
CA GLU A 43 7.27 1.64 -4.76
C GLU A 43 7.50 1.71 -6.28
N LEU A 44 6.41 1.83 -7.06
CA LEU A 44 6.49 1.92 -8.52
C LEU A 44 7.26 3.17 -8.97
N MET A 45 7.03 4.31 -8.32
CA MET A 45 7.80 5.53 -8.58
C MET A 45 9.30 5.32 -8.32
N MET A 46 9.66 4.76 -7.16
CA MET A 46 11.07 4.48 -6.82
C MET A 46 11.71 3.55 -7.84
N LYS A 47 10.99 2.49 -8.23
CA LYS A 47 11.43 1.54 -9.26
C LYS A 47 11.61 2.20 -10.62
N SER A 48 10.70 3.09 -11.02
CA SER A 48 10.81 3.86 -12.26
C SER A 48 12.02 4.82 -12.24
N MET A 49 12.24 5.53 -11.13
CA MET A 49 13.42 6.39 -10.95
C MET A 49 14.73 5.62 -11.04
N ARG A 50 14.79 4.43 -10.43
CA ARG A 50 15.95 3.54 -10.46
C ARG A 50 16.20 2.99 -11.87
N SER A 51 15.13 2.61 -12.58
CA SER A 51 15.21 2.13 -13.96
C SER A 51 15.67 3.21 -14.95
N ALA A 52 15.41 4.49 -14.65
CA ALA A 52 15.87 5.62 -15.44
C ALA A 52 17.33 6.02 -15.17
N THR A 53 17.95 5.49 -14.10
CA THR A 53 19.34 5.77 -13.74
C THR A 53 20.25 4.71 -14.37
N PRO A 54 21.32 5.07 -15.10
CA PRO A 54 22.26 4.10 -15.64
C PRO A 54 22.86 3.23 -14.53
N LYS A 55 22.69 1.91 -14.61
CA LYS A 55 23.28 0.96 -13.66
C LYS A 55 24.77 0.79 -13.98
N ASP A 56 25.66 1.21 -13.07
CA ASP A 56 27.09 0.89 -13.18
C ASP A 56 27.34 -0.62 -12.96
N SER A 57 28.24 -1.20 -13.74
CA SER A 57 28.53 -2.65 -13.78
C SER A 57 28.90 -3.27 -12.43
N LEU A 58 29.29 -2.48 -11.43
CA LEU A 58 29.68 -2.95 -10.09
C LEU A 58 28.51 -3.19 -9.14
N PHE A 59 27.32 -2.65 -9.43
CA PHE A 59 26.13 -2.75 -8.57
C PHE A 59 25.00 -3.62 -9.18
N ASN A 60 25.31 -4.40 -10.20
CA ASN A 60 24.31 -5.04 -11.06
C ASN A 60 24.15 -6.55 -10.78
N SER A 61 24.03 -6.95 -9.50
CA SER A 61 23.72 -8.34 -9.13
C SER A 61 22.24 -8.53 -8.81
N ASP A 62 21.68 -9.66 -9.23
CA ASP A 62 20.27 -10.02 -8.99
C ASP A 62 19.93 -10.05 -7.48
N GLN A 63 20.87 -10.47 -6.64
CA GLN A 63 20.71 -10.49 -5.18
C GLN A 63 20.63 -9.07 -4.59
N MET A 64 21.41 -8.12 -5.13
CA MET A 64 21.35 -6.73 -4.68
C MET A 64 20.04 -6.07 -5.13
N GLU A 65 19.58 -6.36 -6.34
CA GLU A 65 18.29 -5.88 -6.84
C GLU A 65 17.13 -6.41 -5.99
N ALA A 66 17.13 -7.70 -5.65
CA ALA A 66 16.13 -8.26 -4.75
C ALA A 66 16.15 -7.62 -3.35
N TYR A 67 17.33 -7.35 -2.78
CA TYR A 67 17.44 -6.66 -1.49
C TYR A 67 16.95 -5.22 -1.57
N GLN A 68 17.31 -4.48 -2.62
CA GLN A 68 16.82 -3.13 -2.86
C GLN A 68 15.30 -3.09 -3.04
N ASP A 69 14.73 -4.03 -3.79
CA ASP A 69 13.28 -4.14 -3.97
C ASP A 69 12.55 -4.33 -2.63
N ILE A 70 13.10 -5.14 -1.71
CA ILE A 70 12.53 -5.32 -0.36
C ILE A 70 12.68 -4.05 0.47
N SER A 71 13.84 -3.39 0.39
CA SER A 71 14.09 -2.13 1.08
C SER A 71 13.16 -1.01 0.61
N ASP A 72 12.98 -0.88 -0.70
CA ASP A 72 12.13 0.12 -1.32
C ASP A 72 10.66 -0.11 -0.94
N LYS A 73 10.22 -1.38 -0.87
CA LYS A 73 8.90 -1.74 -0.36
C LYS A 73 8.66 -1.26 1.06
N GLN A 74 9.57 -1.54 1.98
CA GLN A 74 9.40 -1.09 3.37
C GLN A 74 9.38 0.43 3.47
N LEU A 75 10.27 1.11 2.73
CA LEU A 75 10.29 2.56 2.69
C LEU A 75 8.98 3.13 2.14
N ALA A 76 8.44 2.53 1.08
CA ALA A 76 7.17 2.96 0.49
C ALA A 76 5.99 2.82 1.46
N VAL A 77 5.97 1.74 2.26
CA VAL A 77 4.98 1.54 3.33
C VAL A 77 5.12 2.61 4.42
N ASP A 78 6.34 2.87 4.89
CA ASP A 78 6.59 3.87 5.93
C ASP A 78 6.24 5.28 5.47
N MET A 79 6.52 5.60 4.19
CA MET A 79 6.16 6.86 3.57
C MET A 79 4.65 7.02 3.47
N ALA A 80 3.93 6.03 2.93
CA ALA A 80 2.46 6.07 2.84
C ALA A 80 1.79 6.18 4.22
N ALA A 81 2.32 5.48 5.24
CA ALA A 81 1.83 5.56 6.60
C ALA A 81 2.03 6.96 7.22
N SER A 82 3.10 7.66 6.82
CA SER A 82 3.45 9.01 7.31
C SER A 82 2.75 10.15 6.54
N GLY A 83 1.83 9.85 5.63
CA GLY A 83 1.10 10.83 4.82
C GLY A 83 1.60 10.98 3.38
N GLY A 84 2.64 10.23 2.99
CA GLY A 84 3.02 9.95 1.62
C GLY A 84 3.00 11.14 0.67
N LEU A 85 2.24 11.00 -0.41
CA LEU A 85 2.04 11.99 -1.46
C LEU A 85 0.65 12.64 -1.39
N GLY A 86 -0.17 12.25 -0.41
CA GLY A 86 -1.56 12.67 -0.28
C GLY A 86 -2.52 11.96 -1.24
N LEU A 87 -2.10 10.85 -1.87
CA LEU A 87 -2.93 10.07 -2.79
C LEU A 87 -3.97 9.24 -2.03
N ALA A 88 -3.62 8.81 -0.82
CA ALA A 88 -4.53 8.03 0.02
C ALA A 88 -5.84 8.80 0.31
N GLU A 89 -5.79 10.11 0.59
CA GLU A 89 -7.00 10.91 0.84
C GLU A 89 -7.85 11.06 -0.42
N ILE A 90 -7.22 11.19 -1.59
CA ILE A 90 -7.93 11.29 -2.87
C ILE A 90 -8.64 9.97 -3.19
N ILE A 91 -7.94 8.85 -3.03
CA ILE A 91 -8.50 7.51 -3.26
C ILE A 91 -9.62 7.23 -2.25
N GLN A 92 -9.44 7.56 -0.98
CA GLN A 92 -10.48 7.41 0.03
C GLN A 92 -11.74 8.19 -0.33
N ARG A 93 -11.60 9.46 -0.77
CA ARG A 93 -12.73 10.28 -1.23
C ARG A 93 -13.42 9.66 -2.44
N GLN A 94 -12.66 9.10 -3.38
CA GLN A 94 -13.23 8.46 -4.56
C GLN A 94 -13.99 7.17 -4.21
N ILE A 95 -13.44 6.35 -3.30
CA ILE A 95 -14.10 5.14 -2.79
C ILE A 95 -15.39 5.52 -2.05
N ALA A 96 -15.34 6.54 -1.19
CA ALA A 96 -16.50 7.03 -0.44
C ALA A 96 -17.60 7.61 -1.35
N ASN A 97 -17.23 8.19 -2.49
CA ASN A 97 -18.17 8.76 -3.48
C ASN A 97 -18.65 7.75 -4.54
N THR A 98 -18.15 6.51 -4.53
CA THR A 98 -18.58 5.50 -5.50
C THR A 98 -19.92 4.88 -5.05
N PRO A 99 -21.01 5.02 -5.84
CA PRO A 99 -22.32 4.44 -5.52
C PRO A 99 -22.20 2.91 -5.55
N GLY A 100 -22.12 2.29 -4.37
CA GLY A 100 -21.85 0.86 -4.19
C GLY A 100 -21.11 0.54 -2.89
N PHE A 101 -20.43 1.53 -2.29
CA PHE A 101 -19.91 1.46 -0.92
C PHE A 101 -20.88 2.06 0.13
N SER A 102 -22.12 2.36 -0.29
CA SER A 102 -23.22 2.72 0.61
C SER A 102 -23.60 1.48 1.40
N SER A 103 -23.66 1.63 2.72
CA SER A 103 -23.90 0.63 3.77
C SER A 103 -25.25 -0.10 3.73
N THR A 104 -25.82 -0.33 2.54
CA THR A 104 -27.14 -0.93 2.34
C THR A 104 -27.08 -2.39 1.84
N ASP A 105 -25.96 -2.86 1.27
CA ASP A 105 -25.89 -4.18 0.61
C ASP A 105 -25.14 -5.28 1.39
N VAL A 106 -24.73 -5.04 2.64
CA VAL A 106 -24.05 -6.06 3.47
C VAL A 106 -25.04 -6.85 4.35
N ALA A 107 -26.34 -6.57 4.26
CA ALA A 107 -27.37 -7.13 5.15
C ALA A 107 -28.43 -8.00 4.43
N LEU A 108 -28.04 -8.75 3.39
CA LEU A 108 -28.87 -9.80 2.79
C LEU A 108 -28.10 -11.11 2.65
#